data_AF-A0A3Q4MY00-F1
#
_entry.id   AF-A0A3Q4MY00-F1
#
_cell.length_a   1.000
_cell.length_b   1.000
_cell.length_c   1.000
_cell.angle_alpha   90.00
_cell.angle_beta   90.00
_cell.angle_gamma   90.00
#
_symmetry.space_group_name_H-M   'P 1'
#
loop_
_entity.id
_entity.type
_entity.pdbx_description
1 polymer ?
#
loop_
_entity_poly.entity_id
_entity_poly.type
_entity_poly.pdbx_seq_one_letter_code
_entity_poly.pdbx_strand_id
1 'polypeptide(L)'
;MAASFRGRPIRSLRMRGRNDSGEENVPLDLSREPSENFREILQNVAKPHGVSNMRKLGHLNNFIKLLCSIGHREENFGFTYEEIIICLRLALLNEAKEVRAAGLRALRYLIRDTSVLQKVLRLQVDYLIARCIDIQQSNEGERTQALRLVRKIITVNAMLFPTSIANSLIAVGTDGLQERDRMVRAAIAIVCELALKNPEVVAKRGGLSTILKSVIDCQLSRINEALITTILHLLNHPRTRQYVRVDVELEQILAPFTDFHYRHNADTAEGQLKEDREARFLSSRMAIVAAFRSWSGKGFNVILSVHSVHSQWNTHC
;
A
#
# COMPACT_ATOMS: atom_id res chain seq x y z
N MET A 1 -11.91 -43.81 -47.74
CA MET A 1 -11.18 -42.51 -47.76
C MET A 1 -11.06 -42.03 -46.32
N ALA A 2 -9.83 -41.71 -45.92
CA ALA A 2 -9.38 -41.60 -44.53
C ALA A 2 -9.93 -40.39 -43.77
N ALA A 3 -10.11 -40.58 -42.46
CA ALA A 3 -10.52 -39.58 -41.48
C ALA A 3 -9.41 -38.54 -41.24
N SER A 4 -9.79 -37.28 -41.01
CA SER A 4 -8.88 -36.29 -40.42
C SER A 4 -9.65 -35.31 -39.53
N PHE A 5 -9.81 -35.69 -38.26
CA PHE A 5 -10.13 -34.77 -37.18
C PHE A 5 -8.84 -34.00 -36.82
N ARG A 6 -8.74 -32.73 -37.23
CA ARG A 6 -7.65 -31.86 -36.80
C ARG A 6 -7.92 -31.34 -35.39
N GLY A 7 -7.39 -32.05 -34.39
CA GLY A 7 -7.27 -31.58 -33.02
C GLY A 7 -6.36 -30.34 -32.94
N ARG A 8 -6.81 -29.30 -32.23
CA ARG A 8 -5.98 -28.14 -31.87
C ARG A 8 -5.03 -28.55 -30.72
N PRO A 9 -3.72 -28.32 -30.82
CA PRO A 9 -2.83 -28.59 -29.70
C PRO A 9 -2.99 -27.50 -28.63
N ILE A 10 -3.20 -27.96 -27.40
CA ILE A 10 -3.20 -27.17 -26.16
C ILE A 10 -1.82 -26.51 -26.04
N ARG A 11 -1.79 -25.17 -26.13
CA ARG A 11 -0.57 -24.39 -25.84
C ARG A 11 -0.16 -24.67 -24.40
N SER A 12 1.05 -25.22 -24.27
CA SER A 12 1.74 -25.45 -23.01
C SER A 12 1.70 -24.18 -22.14
N LEU A 13 1.11 -24.31 -20.94
CA LEU A 13 1.36 -23.38 -19.86
C LEU A 13 2.86 -23.41 -19.60
N ARG A 14 3.56 -22.35 -20.04
CA ARG A 14 4.90 -22.03 -19.57
C ARG A 14 4.76 -21.70 -18.09
N MET A 15 4.93 -22.72 -17.25
CA MET A 15 5.13 -22.57 -15.82
C MET A 15 6.30 -21.61 -15.64
N ARG A 16 5.97 -20.38 -15.24
CA ARG A 16 6.92 -19.35 -14.84
C ARG A 16 7.80 -19.99 -13.78
N GLY A 17 9.07 -20.22 -14.13
CA GLY A 17 10.05 -20.83 -13.26
C GLY A 17 10.01 -20.16 -11.89
N ARG A 18 9.63 -20.93 -10.87
CA ARG A 18 10.03 -20.63 -9.51
C ARG A 18 11.54 -20.66 -9.55
N ASN A 19 12.17 -19.51 -9.32
CA ASN A 19 13.57 -19.48 -8.94
C ASN A 19 13.69 -20.27 -7.64
N ASP A 20 14.02 -21.55 -7.78
CA ASP A 20 14.39 -22.45 -6.69
C ASP A 20 15.83 -22.06 -6.31
N SER A 21 15.95 -20.91 -5.63
CA SER A 21 17.22 -20.40 -5.16
C SER A 21 17.65 -21.24 -3.96
N GLY A 22 18.44 -22.29 -4.23
CA GLY A 22 19.27 -23.06 -3.29
C GLY A 22 18.97 -22.85 -1.81
N GLU A 23 17.79 -23.28 -1.34
CA GLU A 23 17.48 -23.28 0.07
C GLU A 23 18.45 -24.26 0.74
N GLU A 24 19.40 -23.75 1.53
CA GLU A 24 20.02 -24.56 2.58
C GLU A 24 18.86 -24.94 3.50
N ASN A 25 18.22 -26.07 3.22
CA ASN A 25 16.97 -26.50 3.83
C ASN A 25 17.23 -26.71 5.32
N VAL A 26 16.94 -25.69 6.12
CA VAL A 26 16.90 -25.81 7.58
C VAL A 26 15.78 -26.80 7.88
N PRO A 27 16.08 -28.01 8.38
CA PRO A 27 15.04 -28.99 8.66
C PRO A 27 14.13 -28.46 9.78
N LEU A 28 12.84 -28.75 9.68
CA LEU A 28 11.87 -28.48 10.74
C LEU A 28 11.26 -29.82 11.16
N ASP A 29 11.57 -30.25 12.37
CA ASP A 29 11.01 -31.46 12.95
C ASP A 29 9.73 -31.11 13.72
N LEU A 30 8.58 -31.41 13.12
CA LEU A 30 7.26 -31.18 13.72
C LEU A 30 6.90 -32.22 14.79
N SER A 31 7.70 -33.26 14.99
CA SER A 31 7.51 -34.22 16.08
C SER A 31 7.99 -33.69 17.43
N ARG A 32 8.89 -32.69 17.42
CA ARG A 32 9.39 -32.03 18.64
C ARG A 32 8.35 -31.08 19.23
N GLU A 33 8.53 -30.78 20.52
CA GLU A 33 7.69 -29.81 21.20
C GLU A 33 7.74 -28.44 20.49
N PRO A 34 6.60 -27.80 20.19
CA PRO A 34 6.59 -26.54 19.46
C PRO A 34 7.40 -25.42 20.13
N SER A 35 7.48 -25.41 21.46
CA SER A 35 8.25 -24.45 22.25
C SER A 35 9.75 -24.54 21.98
N GLU A 36 10.30 -25.74 21.83
CA GLU A 36 11.70 -25.96 21.45
C GLU A 36 11.97 -25.47 20.03
N ASN A 37 11.07 -25.78 19.10
CA ASN A 37 11.18 -25.32 17.71
C ASN A 37 11.15 -23.78 17.63
N PHE A 38 10.27 -23.11 18.38
CA PHE A 38 10.29 -21.64 18.47
C PHE A 38 11.59 -21.13 19.06
N ARG A 39 12.08 -21.73 20.14
CA ARG A 39 13.31 -21.31 20.79
C ARG A 39 14.48 -21.34 19.81
N GLU A 40 14.66 -22.45 19.10
CA GLU A 40 15.73 -22.60 18.10
C GLU A 40 15.62 -21.56 16.98
N ILE A 41 14.42 -21.42 16.41
CA ILE A 41 14.15 -20.48 15.31
C ILE A 41 14.44 -19.04 15.75
N LEU A 42 13.88 -18.61 16.88
CA LEU A 42 14.00 -17.22 17.36
C LEU A 42 15.45 -16.90 17.77
N GLN A 43 16.16 -17.83 18.42
CA GLN A 43 17.57 -17.65 18.74
C GLN A 43 18.43 -17.46 17.47
N ASN A 44 18.23 -18.30 16.45
CA ASN A 44 19.02 -18.21 15.22
C ASN A 44 18.69 -16.97 14.38
N VAL A 45 17.45 -16.49 14.43
CA VAL A 45 17.04 -15.22 13.81
C VAL A 45 17.64 -14.02 14.56
N ALA A 46 17.65 -14.05 15.89
CA ALA A 46 18.12 -12.95 16.73
C ALA A 46 19.66 -12.82 16.81
N LYS A 47 20.40 -13.90 16.55
CA LYS A 47 21.88 -13.87 16.59
C LYS A 47 22.46 -12.87 15.58
N PRO A 48 23.28 -11.89 16.01
CA PRO A 48 23.88 -10.91 15.09
C PRO A 48 24.91 -11.56 14.16
N HIS A 49 25.75 -12.46 14.70
CA HIS A 49 26.84 -13.12 13.99
C HIS A 49 26.72 -14.66 14.11
N GLY A 50 27.43 -15.39 13.24
CA GLY A 50 27.52 -16.85 13.29
C GLY A 50 26.38 -17.61 12.60
N VAL A 51 25.38 -16.93 12.05
CA VAL A 51 24.30 -17.53 11.24
C VAL A 51 24.22 -16.80 9.90
N SER A 52 24.32 -17.56 8.79
CA SER A 52 24.21 -17.01 7.44
C SER A 52 22.82 -16.44 7.16
N ASN A 53 22.73 -15.45 6.26
CA ASN A 53 21.45 -14.85 5.88
C ASN A 53 20.49 -15.89 5.26
N MET A 54 21.02 -16.88 4.54
CA MET A 54 20.24 -17.97 3.95
C MET A 54 19.62 -18.87 5.02
N ARG A 55 20.36 -19.21 6.08
CA ARG A 55 19.81 -19.94 7.23
C ARG A 55 18.78 -19.12 8.00
N LYS A 56 19.02 -17.83 8.23
CA LYS A 56 18.02 -16.93 8.86
C LYS A 56 16.72 -16.90 8.06
N LEU A 57 16.80 -16.83 6.73
CA LEU A 57 15.65 -16.94 5.85
C LEU A 57 14.92 -18.29 6.00
N GLY A 58 15.67 -19.41 6.04
CA GLY A 58 15.12 -20.74 6.29
C GLY A 58 14.37 -20.85 7.63
N HIS A 59 14.95 -20.32 8.71
CA HIS A 59 14.30 -20.25 10.03
C HIS A 59 13.03 -19.40 10.01
N LEU A 60 13.02 -18.24 9.33
CA LEU A 60 11.81 -17.42 9.19
C LEU A 60 10.72 -18.10 8.35
N ASN A 61 11.11 -18.91 7.35
CA ASN A 61 10.16 -19.73 6.59
C ASN A 61 9.56 -20.83 7.49
N ASN A 62 10.39 -21.49 8.30
CA ASN A 62 9.96 -22.52 9.25
C ASN A 62 9.10 -21.95 10.38
N PHE A 63 9.38 -20.72 10.84
CA PHE A 63 8.53 -19.99 11.79
C PHE A 63 7.07 -19.94 11.30
N ILE A 64 6.87 -19.57 10.03
CA ILE A 64 5.53 -19.46 9.45
C ILE A 64 4.87 -20.84 9.33
N LYS A 65 5.62 -21.87 8.92
CA LYS A 65 5.10 -23.25 8.83
C LYS A 65 4.64 -23.74 10.20
N LEU A 66 5.46 -23.54 11.24
CA LEU A 66 5.17 -23.92 12.62
C LEU A 66 3.96 -23.14 13.16
N LEU A 67 3.93 -21.82 12.94
CA LEU A 67 2.83 -20.97 13.39
C LEU A 67 1.47 -21.41 12.79
N CYS A 68 1.48 -21.83 11.53
CA CYS A 68 0.31 -22.38 10.84
C CYS A 68 -0.09 -23.78 11.35
N SER A 69 0.87 -24.64 11.73
CA SER A 69 0.56 -26.02 12.16
C SER A 69 -0.05 -26.09 13.56
N ILE A 70 0.41 -25.25 14.49
CA ILE A 70 -0.04 -25.29 15.89
C ILE A 70 -1.22 -24.36 16.21
N GLY A 71 -1.62 -23.52 15.26
CA GLY A 71 -2.82 -22.70 15.34
C GLY A 71 -2.78 -21.59 16.40
N HIS A 72 -1.84 -20.64 16.31
CA HIS A 72 -1.84 -19.35 17.02
C HIS A 72 -2.24 -19.32 18.52
N ARG A 73 -2.00 -20.40 19.28
CA ARG A 73 -2.27 -20.44 20.72
C ARG A 73 -0.98 -20.11 21.48
N GLU A 74 -0.99 -19.02 22.24
CA GLU A 74 0.18 -18.56 23.02
C GLU A 74 0.70 -19.64 23.97
N GLU A 75 -0.18 -20.43 24.55
CA GLU A 75 0.13 -21.59 25.41
C GLU A 75 1.06 -22.60 24.73
N ASN A 76 0.93 -22.78 23.40
CA ASN A 76 1.73 -23.74 22.64
C ASN A 76 3.10 -23.17 22.24
N PHE A 77 3.33 -21.87 22.38
CA PHE A 77 4.57 -21.24 21.91
C PHE A 77 5.71 -21.39 22.92
N GLY A 78 5.39 -21.48 24.21
CA GLY A 78 6.38 -21.39 25.29
C GLY A 78 7.02 -20.00 25.42
N PHE A 79 6.50 -19.00 24.71
CA PHE A 79 6.94 -17.60 24.70
C PHE A 79 5.75 -16.67 24.55
N THR A 80 5.88 -15.46 25.09
CA THR A 80 4.90 -14.40 24.90
C THR A 80 4.97 -13.83 23.48
N TYR A 81 3.86 -13.26 23.00
CA TYR A 81 3.88 -12.51 21.73
C TYR A 81 4.95 -11.41 21.71
N GLU A 82 5.14 -10.71 22.83
CA GLU A 82 6.12 -9.64 22.97
C GLU A 82 7.55 -10.12 22.68
N GLU A 83 7.96 -11.25 23.27
CA GLU A 83 9.28 -11.84 23.03
C GLU A 83 9.47 -12.26 21.56
N ILE A 84 8.43 -12.86 20.97
CA ILE A 84 8.44 -13.24 19.55
C ILE A 84 8.61 -11.99 18.67
N ILE A 85 7.86 -10.93 18.94
CA ILE A 85 7.92 -9.67 18.17
C ILE A 85 9.30 -9.02 18.31
N ILE A 86 9.90 -9.03 19.50
CA ILE A 86 11.25 -8.50 19.76
C ILE A 86 12.31 -9.24 18.93
N CYS A 87 12.19 -10.55 18.76
CA CYS A 87 13.09 -11.31 17.90
C CYS A 87 12.84 -11.04 16.41
N LEU A 88 11.57 -10.99 15.98
CA LEU A 88 11.22 -10.76 14.57
C LEU A 88 11.60 -9.35 14.09
N ARG A 89 11.52 -8.32 14.94
CA ARG A 89 11.94 -6.96 14.54
C ARG A 89 13.43 -6.88 14.19
N LEU A 90 14.28 -7.73 14.77
CA LEU A 90 15.71 -7.78 14.43
C LEU A 90 15.93 -8.25 12.98
N ALA A 91 15.04 -9.11 12.45
CA ALA A 91 15.10 -9.50 11.05
C ALA A 91 14.87 -8.33 10.09
N LEU A 92 14.09 -7.31 10.50
CA LEU A 92 13.85 -6.09 9.72
C LEU A 92 15.07 -5.15 9.68
N LEU A 93 16.02 -5.33 10.60
CA LEU A 93 17.26 -4.56 10.66
C LEU A 93 18.41 -5.23 9.88
N ASN A 94 18.20 -6.44 9.36
CA ASN A 94 19.24 -7.17 8.64
C ASN A 94 19.59 -6.48 7.31
N GLU A 95 20.86 -6.51 6.91
CA GLU A 95 21.36 -5.97 5.63
C GLU A 95 20.79 -6.70 4.39
N ALA A 96 20.46 -7.99 4.52
CA ALA A 96 19.89 -8.78 3.43
C ALA A 96 18.39 -8.50 3.24
N LYS A 97 18.02 -8.01 2.05
CA LYS A 97 16.64 -7.71 1.67
C LYS A 97 15.71 -8.92 1.72
N GLU A 98 16.23 -10.11 1.47
CA GLU A 98 15.49 -11.39 1.52
C GLU A 98 15.08 -11.73 2.96
N VAL A 99 15.98 -11.48 3.93
CA VAL A 99 15.71 -11.69 5.35
C VAL A 99 14.68 -10.68 5.86
N ARG A 100 14.81 -9.40 5.47
CA ARG A 100 13.82 -8.37 5.81
C ARG A 100 12.44 -8.71 5.24
N ALA A 101 12.37 -9.13 3.98
CA ALA A 101 11.13 -9.56 3.33
C ALA A 101 10.49 -10.75 4.06
N ALA A 102 11.28 -11.73 4.49
CA ALA A 102 10.80 -12.86 5.27
C ALA A 102 10.34 -12.46 6.68
N GLY A 103 11.02 -11.52 7.33
CA GLY A 103 10.61 -10.94 8.61
C GLY A 103 9.25 -10.22 8.51
N LEU A 104 9.06 -9.37 7.50
CA LEU A 104 7.77 -8.73 7.20
C LEU A 104 6.68 -9.76 6.94
N ARG A 105 7.00 -10.83 6.22
CA ARG A 105 6.07 -11.93 5.98
C ARG A 105 5.71 -12.63 7.29
N ALA A 106 6.68 -12.96 8.14
CA ALA A 106 6.45 -13.61 9.43
C ALA A 106 5.55 -12.76 10.34
N LEU A 107 5.82 -11.44 10.45
CA LEU A 107 4.96 -10.50 11.17
C LEU A 107 3.52 -10.48 10.62
N ARG A 108 3.35 -10.55 9.29
CA ARG A 108 2.01 -10.58 8.68
C ARG A 108 1.20 -11.80 9.09
N TYR A 109 1.85 -12.96 9.23
CA TYR A 109 1.17 -14.17 9.71
C TYR A 109 0.88 -14.09 11.21
N LEU A 110 1.80 -13.49 12.00
CA LEU A 110 1.62 -13.32 13.44
C LEU A 110 0.41 -12.42 13.80
N ILE A 111 0.23 -11.30 13.09
CA ILE A 111 -0.85 -10.34 13.36
C ILE A 111 -2.19 -10.90 12.86
N ARG A 112 -3.00 -11.45 13.79
CA ARG A 112 -4.36 -11.95 13.48
C ARG A 112 -5.48 -11.10 14.05
N ASP A 113 -5.25 -10.51 15.21
CA ASP A 113 -6.26 -9.75 15.96
C ASP A 113 -5.70 -8.40 16.45
N THR A 114 -6.59 -7.61 17.05
CA THR A 114 -6.26 -6.28 17.57
C THR A 114 -5.26 -6.35 18.74
N SER A 115 -5.27 -7.43 19.54
CA SER A 115 -4.40 -7.54 20.71
C SER A 115 -2.92 -7.70 20.31
N VAL A 116 -2.64 -8.56 19.33
CA VAL A 116 -1.28 -8.75 18.79
C VAL A 116 -0.84 -7.48 18.07
N LEU A 117 -1.73 -6.84 17.31
CA LEU A 117 -1.43 -5.56 16.65
C LEU A 117 -1.03 -4.48 17.68
N GLN A 118 -1.77 -4.34 18.78
CA GLN A 118 -1.43 -3.39 19.84
C GLN A 118 -0.04 -3.66 20.45
N LYS A 119 0.33 -4.93 20.64
CA LYS A 119 1.68 -5.31 21.12
C LYS A 119 2.76 -4.91 20.10
N VAL A 120 2.52 -5.14 18.81
CA VAL A 120 3.43 -4.73 17.72
C VAL A 120 3.64 -3.20 17.71
N LEU A 121 2.56 -2.43 17.86
CA LEU A 121 2.62 -0.97 17.90
C LEU A 121 3.26 -0.43 19.18
N ARG A 122 3.00 -1.06 20.33
CA ARG A 122 3.66 -0.72 21.61
C ARG A 122 5.18 -0.89 21.53
N LEU A 123 5.64 -1.91 20.81
CA LEU A 123 7.06 -2.18 20.57
C LEU A 123 7.66 -1.35 19.42
N GLN A 124 6.91 -0.37 18.89
CA GLN A 124 7.36 0.60 17.89
C GLN A 124 7.90 -0.02 16.58
N VAL A 125 7.35 -1.18 16.20
CA VAL A 125 7.76 -1.89 14.98
C VAL A 125 7.29 -1.15 13.72
N ASP A 126 6.31 -0.27 13.84
CA ASP A 126 5.78 0.56 12.77
C ASP A 126 6.83 1.46 12.11
N TYR A 127 7.82 1.98 12.87
CA TYR A 127 8.94 2.73 12.28
C TYR A 127 9.82 1.86 11.37
N LEU A 128 10.04 0.61 11.74
CA LEU A 128 10.81 -0.33 10.92
C LEU A 128 10.06 -0.72 9.66
N ILE A 129 8.74 -0.87 9.76
CA ILE A 129 7.88 -1.13 8.60
C ILE A 129 7.89 0.07 7.65
N ALA A 130 7.77 1.30 8.16
CA ALA A 130 7.87 2.53 7.37
C ALA A 130 9.22 2.62 6.64
N ARG A 131 10.33 2.36 7.35
CA ARG A 131 11.68 2.27 6.75
C ARG A 131 11.75 1.28 5.58
N CYS A 132 11.15 0.08 5.74
CA CYS A 132 11.11 -0.93 4.69
C CYS A 132 10.27 -0.53 3.46
N ILE A 133 9.37 0.46 3.59
CA ILE A 133 8.56 0.98 2.48
C ILE A 133 9.31 2.07 1.72
N ASP A 134 9.98 2.98 2.44
CA ASP A 134 10.62 4.18 1.87
C ASP A 134 11.97 3.88 1.19
N ILE A 135 12.76 2.94 1.71
CA ILE A 135 14.09 2.65 1.15
C ILE A 135 13.95 1.98 -0.22
N GLN A 136 14.30 2.69 -1.30
CA GLN A 136 14.36 2.17 -2.66
C GLN A 136 15.79 1.71 -3.01
N GLN A 137 16.12 0.45 -2.70
CA GLN A 137 17.45 -0.15 -2.93
C GLN A 137 17.36 -1.52 -3.62
N SER A 138 16.81 -1.57 -4.85
CA SER A 138 16.62 -2.83 -5.61
C SER A 138 15.85 -3.92 -4.84
N ASN A 139 14.94 -3.50 -3.96
CA ASN A 139 14.28 -4.30 -2.92
C ASN A 139 12.76 -4.41 -3.14
N GLU A 140 12.32 -4.50 -4.39
CA GLU A 140 10.88 -4.60 -4.75
C GLU A 140 10.15 -5.75 -4.00
N GLY A 141 10.83 -6.87 -3.75
CA GLY A 141 10.28 -8.01 -3.01
C GLY A 141 10.01 -7.69 -1.54
N GLU A 142 10.91 -6.95 -0.89
CA GLU A 142 10.76 -6.47 0.49
C GLU A 142 9.59 -5.49 0.59
N ARG A 143 9.59 -4.45 -0.26
CA ARG A 143 8.53 -3.43 -0.32
C ARG A 143 7.16 -4.06 -0.58
N THR A 144 7.09 -5.08 -1.44
CA THR A 144 5.86 -5.85 -1.67
C THR A 144 5.37 -6.56 -0.39
N GLN A 145 6.25 -7.17 0.41
CA GLN A 145 5.84 -7.78 1.67
C GLN A 145 5.39 -6.73 2.69
N ALA A 146 6.05 -5.55 2.73
CA ALA A 146 5.66 -4.44 3.59
C ALA A 146 4.25 -3.95 3.24
N LEU A 147 3.96 -3.65 1.98
CA LEU A 147 2.62 -3.21 1.54
C LEU A 147 1.53 -4.26 1.85
N ARG A 148 1.84 -5.56 1.71
CA ARG A 148 0.91 -6.64 2.11
C ARG A 148 0.69 -6.70 3.62
N LEU A 149 1.73 -6.46 4.42
CA LEU A 149 1.62 -6.37 5.88
C LEU A 149 0.76 -5.16 6.27
N VAL A 150 0.98 -4.01 5.65
CA VAL A 150 0.16 -2.80 5.86
C VAL A 150 -1.32 -3.05 5.58
N ARG A 151 -1.66 -3.67 4.43
CA ARG A 151 -3.06 -4.03 4.13
C ARG A 151 -3.66 -5.00 5.16
N LYS A 152 -2.84 -5.90 5.71
CA LYS A 152 -3.25 -6.78 6.82
C LYS A 152 -3.57 -5.97 8.08
N ILE A 153 -2.74 -4.98 8.43
CA ILE A 153 -2.99 -4.07 9.58
C ILE A 153 -4.33 -3.34 9.41
N ILE A 154 -4.60 -2.77 8.22
CA ILE A 154 -5.88 -2.11 7.89
C ILE A 154 -7.07 -3.07 8.02
N THR A 155 -6.88 -4.33 7.62
CA THR A 155 -7.92 -5.36 7.71
C THR A 155 -8.21 -5.78 9.14
N VAL A 156 -7.17 -5.84 9.99
CA VAL A 156 -7.30 -6.22 11.40
C VAL A 156 -7.93 -5.09 12.21
N ASN A 157 -7.36 -3.89 12.15
CA ASN A 157 -7.92 -2.71 12.81
C ASN A 157 -7.38 -1.41 12.20
N ALA A 158 -8.19 -0.76 11.38
CA ALA A 158 -7.82 0.52 10.75
C ALA A 158 -7.81 1.72 11.72
N MET A 159 -8.46 1.63 12.88
CA MET A 159 -8.49 2.72 13.86
C MET A 159 -7.16 2.87 14.60
N LEU A 160 -6.37 1.80 14.68
CA LEU A 160 -5.03 1.80 15.28
C LEU A 160 -3.92 2.03 14.24
N PHE A 161 -4.27 2.48 13.03
CA PHE A 161 -3.28 2.60 11.97
C PHE A 161 -2.22 3.67 12.31
N PRO A 162 -0.92 3.32 12.35
CA PRO A 162 0.12 4.22 12.82
C PRO A 162 0.44 5.31 11.80
N THR A 163 0.71 6.52 12.28
CA THR A 163 0.98 7.68 11.42
C THR A 163 2.32 7.59 10.71
N SER A 164 3.30 6.86 11.25
CA SER A 164 4.60 6.58 10.63
C SER A 164 4.43 5.91 9.26
N ILE A 165 3.63 4.83 9.21
CA ILE A 165 3.32 4.11 7.98
C ILE A 165 2.46 4.96 7.04
N ALA A 166 1.49 5.72 7.57
CA ALA A 166 0.67 6.62 6.75
C ALA A 166 1.52 7.66 6.01
N ASN A 167 2.45 8.31 6.71
CA ASN A 167 3.36 9.31 6.12
C ASN A 167 4.24 8.69 5.04
N SER A 168 4.80 7.50 5.29
CA SER A 168 5.61 6.77 4.30
C SER A 168 4.82 6.45 3.03
N LEU A 169 3.59 5.93 3.14
CA LEU A 169 2.74 5.66 1.97
C LEU A 169 2.37 6.93 1.19
N ILE A 170 2.07 8.01 1.91
CA ILE A 170 1.71 9.31 1.32
C ILE A 170 2.92 9.91 0.59
N ALA A 171 4.12 9.84 1.17
CA ALA A 171 5.36 10.30 0.53
C ALA A 171 5.63 9.53 -0.77
N VAL A 172 5.60 8.19 -0.72
CA VAL A 172 5.72 7.33 -1.91
C VAL A 172 4.68 7.68 -2.97
N GLY A 173 3.44 7.98 -2.55
CA GLY A 173 2.36 8.38 -3.45
C GLY A 173 2.52 9.77 -4.07
N THR A 174 3.15 10.71 -3.37
CA THR A 174 3.21 12.13 -3.76
C THR A 174 4.36 12.41 -4.72
N ASP A 175 5.53 11.84 -4.44
CA ASP A 175 6.79 12.14 -5.16
C ASP A 175 7.27 10.96 -6.02
N GLY A 176 6.77 9.75 -5.75
CA GLY A 176 7.26 8.54 -6.41
C GLY A 176 7.04 8.50 -7.94
N LEU A 177 6.13 9.30 -8.51
CA LEU A 177 6.01 9.42 -9.97
C LEU A 177 7.22 10.11 -10.60
N GLN A 178 7.76 11.15 -9.95
CA GLN A 178 8.96 11.84 -10.40
C GLN A 178 10.19 10.93 -10.27
N GLU A 179 10.25 10.14 -9.19
CA GLU A 179 11.31 9.16 -8.93
C GLU A 179 11.18 7.85 -9.74
N ARG A 180 10.15 7.75 -10.59
CA ARG A 180 9.82 6.55 -11.40
C ARG A 180 9.63 5.29 -10.54
N ASP A 181 9.11 5.45 -9.33
CA ASP A 181 8.80 4.35 -8.42
C ASP A 181 7.61 3.53 -8.94
N ARG A 182 7.81 2.21 -9.03
CA ARG A 182 6.81 1.25 -9.50
C ARG A 182 5.72 0.98 -8.44
N MET A 183 5.96 1.34 -7.18
CA MET A 183 5.04 1.08 -6.06
C MET A 183 4.00 2.17 -5.85
N VAL A 184 4.08 3.32 -6.55
CA VAL A 184 3.15 4.46 -6.38
C VAL A 184 1.70 4.03 -6.42
N ARG A 185 1.28 3.33 -7.49
CA ARG A 185 -0.13 2.90 -7.64
C ARG A 185 -0.58 1.97 -6.53
N ALA A 186 0.32 1.10 -6.05
CA ALA A 186 0.01 0.20 -4.95
C ALA A 186 -0.11 0.96 -3.62
N ALA A 187 0.77 1.94 -3.37
CA ALA A 187 0.71 2.80 -2.19
C ALA A 187 -0.58 3.64 -2.18
N ILE A 188 -0.90 4.33 -3.28
CA ILE A 188 -2.13 5.14 -3.40
C ILE A 188 -3.38 4.28 -3.23
N ALA A 189 -3.43 3.06 -3.78
CA ALA A 189 -4.55 2.16 -3.57
C ALA A 189 -4.74 1.82 -2.08
N ILE A 190 -3.65 1.63 -1.33
CA ILE A 190 -3.70 1.40 0.12
C ILE A 190 -4.15 2.64 0.88
N VAL A 191 -3.70 3.84 0.47
CA VAL A 191 -4.16 5.11 1.04
C VAL A 191 -5.67 5.28 0.81
N CYS A 192 -6.18 4.92 -0.36
CA CYS A 192 -7.63 4.91 -0.64
C CYS A 192 -8.38 3.91 0.26
N GLU A 193 -7.88 2.67 0.38
CA GLU A 193 -8.45 1.66 1.30
C GLU A 193 -8.49 2.15 2.76
N LEU A 194 -7.44 2.83 3.20
CA LEU A 194 -7.35 3.42 4.54
C LEU A 194 -8.33 4.58 4.70
N ALA A 195 -8.44 5.48 3.71
CA ALA A 195 -9.33 6.64 3.76
C ALA A 195 -10.79 6.23 3.96
N LEU A 196 -11.23 5.11 3.37
CA LEU A 196 -12.59 4.59 3.54
C LEU A 196 -12.87 4.06 4.95
N LYS A 197 -11.84 3.63 5.70
CA LYS A 197 -12.00 3.02 7.04
C LYS A 197 -11.63 3.97 8.18
N ASN A 198 -10.61 4.80 7.97
CA ASN A 198 -10.11 5.79 8.92
C ASN A 198 -9.71 7.06 8.14
N PRO A 199 -10.69 7.89 7.74
CA PRO A 199 -10.42 9.12 6.99
C PRO A 199 -9.65 10.16 7.80
N GLU A 200 -9.78 10.15 9.14
CA GLU A 200 -9.16 11.13 10.02
C GLU A 200 -7.62 11.09 9.92
N VAL A 201 -7.02 9.89 9.99
CA VAL A 201 -5.56 9.75 9.91
C VAL A 201 -5.02 10.16 8.54
N VAL A 202 -5.78 9.88 7.47
CA VAL A 202 -5.39 10.23 6.10
C VAL A 202 -5.48 11.74 5.88
N ALA A 203 -6.58 12.37 6.28
CA ALA A 203 -6.81 13.80 6.13
C ALA A 203 -5.78 14.62 6.93
N LYS A 204 -5.51 14.25 8.19
CA LYS A 204 -4.51 14.95 9.03
C LYS A 204 -3.09 14.91 8.46
N ARG A 205 -2.78 13.96 7.58
CA ARG A 205 -1.46 13.80 6.95
C ARG A 205 -1.43 14.25 5.49
N GLY A 206 -2.51 14.89 5.00
CA GLY A 206 -2.57 15.40 3.62
C GLY A 206 -2.82 14.32 2.55
N GLY A 207 -3.15 13.09 2.94
CA GLY A 207 -3.30 11.98 1.99
C GLY A 207 -4.48 12.14 1.01
N LEU A 208 -5.49 12.94 1.35
CA LEU A 208 -6.59 13.27 0.43
C LEU A 208 -6.10 14.12 -0.74
N SER A 209 -5.25 15.12 -0.46
CA SER A 209 -4.60 15.92 -1.50
C SER A 209 -3.71 15.06 -2.38
N THR A 210 -3.00 14.07 -1.81
CA THR A 210 -2.20 13.12 -2.58
C THR A 210 -3.05 12.25 -3.51
N ILE A 211 -4.24 11.81 -3.07
CA ILE A 211 -5.19 11.09 -3.94
C ILE A 211 -5.65 11.99 -5.09
N LEU A 212 -6.02 13.25 -4.81
CA LEU A 212 -6.48 14.21 -5.82
C LEU A 212 -5.39 14.57 -6.83
N LYS A 213 -4.15 14.78 -6.37
CA LYS A 213 -2.97 14.92 -7.24
C LYS A 213 -2.83 13.70 -8.15
N SER A 214 -2.93 12.50 -7.57
CA SER A 214 -2.86 11.22 -8.31
C SER A 214 -3.98 11.05 -9.34
N VAL A 215 -5.16 11.64 -9.13
CA VAL A 215 -6.25 11.65 -10.13
C VAL A 215 -5.80 12.42 -11.37
N ILE A 216 -5.18 13.59 -11.20
CA ILE A 216 -4.72 14.45 -12.30
C ILE A 216 -3.49 13.86 -13.01
N ASP A 217 -2.72 13.01 -12.32
CA ASP A 217 -1.62 12.20 -12.87
C ASP A 217 -2.07 10.93 -13.61
N CYS A 218 -3.32 10.51 -13.49
CA CYS A 218 -3.76 9.20 -13.97
C CYS A 218 -4.60 9.26 -15.25
N GLN A 219 -4.00 8.84 -16.37
CA GLN A 219 -4.67 8.68 -17.68
C GLN A 219 -5.46 7.36 -17.82
N LEU A 220 -5.39 6.45 -16.83
CA LEU A 220 -6.06 5.15 -16.88
C LEU A 220 -7.48 5.26 -16.30
N SER A 221 -8.51 5.17 -17.14
CA SER A 221 -9.90 5.44 -16.76
C SER A 221 -10.40 4.71 -15.53
N ARG A 222 -10.17 3.41 -15.41
CA ARG A 222 -10.65 2.64 -14.26
C ARG A 222 -9.96 3.03 -12.96
N ILE A 223 -8.67 3.40 -13.02
CA ILE A 223 -7.91 3.81 -11.85
C ILE A 223 -8.33 5.22 -11.45
N ASN A 224 -8.36 6.15 -12.39
CA ASN A 224 -8.80 7.52 -12.18
C ASN A 224 -10.21 7.57 -11.54
N GLU A 225 -11.15 6.79 -12.07
CA GLU A 225 -12.50 6.66 -11.51
C GLU A 225 -12.50 6.10 -10.09
N ALA A 226 -11.69 5.08 -9.79
CA ALA A 226 -11.58 4.53 -8.44
C ALA A 226 -11.00 5.54 -7.42
N LEU A 227 -10.01 6.34 -7.84
CA LEU A 227 -9.41 7.39 -7.00
C LEU A 227 -10.44 8.47 -6.66
N ILE A 228 -11.11 9.05 -7.66
CA ILE A 228 -12.10 10.11 -7.41
C ILE A 228 -13.31 9.58 -6.65
N THR A 229 -13.71 8.32 -6.87
CA THR A 229 -14.80 7.67 -6.12
C THR A 229 -14.52 7.63 -4.62
N THR A 230 -13.25 7.49 -4.22
CA THR A 230 -12.87 7.53 -2.80
C THR A 230 -13.21 8.89 -2.18
N ILE A 231 -12.87 10.00 -2.85
CA ILE A 231 -13.18 11.36 -2.39
C ILE A 231 -14.70 11.59 -2.37
N LEU A 232 -15.39 11.20 -3.43
CA LEU A 232 -16.85 11.35 -3.54
C LEU A 232 -17.61 10.53 -2.49
N HIS A 233 -17.06 9.38 -2.09
CA HIS A 233 -17.61 8.57 -1.00
C HIS A 233 -17.50 9.29 0.33
N LEU A 234 -16.34 9.90 0.64
CA LEU A 234 -16.16 10.69 1.87
C LEU A 234 -17.13 11.87 1.92
N LEU A 235 -17.40 12.52 0.79
CA LEU A 235 -18.36 13.62 0.70
C LEU A 235 -19.82 13.22 0.90
N ASN A 236 -20.15 11.94 0.70
CA ASN A 236 -21.53 11.45 0.73
C ASN A 236 -22.13 11.41 2.14
N HIS A 237 -21.31 11.24 3.18
CA HIS A 237 -21.79 11.08 4.56
C HIS A 237 -21.31 12.23 5.46
N PRO A 238 -22.17 12.82 6.31
CA PRO A 238 -21.82 14.01 7.11
C PRO A 238 -20.60 13.79 8.03
N ARG A 239 -20.48 12.60 8.62
CA ARG A 239 -19.34 12.24 9.49
C ARG A 239 -17.98 12.22 8.77
N THR A 240 -17.97 11.97 7.47
CA THR A 240 -16.74 11.89 6.67
C THR A 240 -16.52 13.15 5.83
N ARG A 241 -17.59 13.86 5.49
CA ARG A 241 -17.55 15.10 4.69
C ARG A 241 -16.74 16.20 5.34
N GLN A 242 -16.73 16.27 6.68
CA GLN A 242 -15.91 17.24 7.44
C GLN A 242 -14.40 17.14 7.16
N TYR A 243 -13.92 16.01 6.65
CA TYR A 243 -12.50 15.83 6.32
C TYR A 243 -12.10 16.34 4.94
N VAL A 244 -13.07 16.60 4.05
CA VAL A 244 -12.83 17.07 2.69
C VAL A 244 -13.17 18.55 2.61
N ARG A 245 -12.19 19.38 2.26
CA ARG A 245 -12.41 20.82 2.05
C ARG A 245 -12.87 21.06 0.62
N VAL A 246 -14.19 21.10 0.42
CA VAL A 246 -14.81 21.17 -0.92
C VAL A 246 -14.25 22.32 -1.76
N ASP A 247 -14.10 23.50 -1.17
CA ASP A 247 -13.71 24.73 -1.87
C ASP A 247 -12.23 24.78 -2.29
N VAL A 248 -11.41 23.83 -1.85
CA VAL A 248 -9.97 23.81 -2.17
C VAL A 248 -9.56 22.48 -2.78
N GLU A 249 -10.01 21.37 -2.22
CA GLU A 249 -9.59 20.04 -2.64
C GLU A 249 -10.28 19.59 -3.93
N LEU A 250 -11.58 19.85 -4.08
CA LEU A 250 -12.33 19.40 -5.25
C LEU A 250 -12.18 20.37 -6.44
N GLU A 251 -11.80 21.63 -6.21
CA GLU A 251 -11.41 22.53 -7.29
C GLU A 251 -10.11 22.10 -7.99
N GLN A 252 -9.25 21.31 -7.33
CA GLN A 252 -8.01 20.80 -7.94
C GLN A 252 -8.27 20.02 -9.24
N ILE A 253 -9.35 19.24 -9.29
CA ILE A 253 -9.68 18.50 -10.53
C ILE A 253 -10.16 19.41 -11.65
N LEU A 254 -10.65 20.62 -11.34
CA LEU A 254 -11.08 21.63 -12.32
C LEU A 254 -9.93 22.55 -12.74
N ALA A 255 -8.88 22.67 -11.91
CA ALA A 255 -7.75 23.56 -12.13
C ALA A 255 -7.14 23.52 -13.54
N PRO A 256 -6.97 22.35 -14.21
CA PRO A 256 -6.47 22.32 -15.59
C PRO A 256 -7.32 23.10 -16.60
N PHE A 257 -8.62 23.25 -16.34
CA PHE A 257 -9.57 23.99 -17.19
C PHE A 257 -9.77 25.44 -16.77
N THR A 258 -9.59 25.78 -15.48
CA THR A 258 -9.85 27.11 -14.95
C THR A 258 -8.61 28.00 -14.91
N ASP A 259 -7.42 27.41 -14.80
CA ASP A 259 -6.14 28.14 -14.82
C ASP A 259 -5.44 27.99 -16.17
N PHE A 260 -5.37 29.09 -16.93
CA PHE A 260 -4.73 29.14 -18.25
C PHE A 260 -3.24 28.78 -18.22
N HIS A 261 -2.57 29.01 -17.09
CA HIS A 261 -1.15 28.76 -16.87
C HIS A 261 -0.91 27.61 -15.89
N TYR A 262 -1.89 26.72 -15.72
CA TYR A 262 -1.82 25.60 -14.79
C TYR A 262 -0.54 24.76 -14.95
N ARG A 263 0.21 24.62 -13.86
CA ARG A 263 1.37 23.73 -13.76
C ARG A 263 1.16 22.73 -12.63
N HIS A 264 1.02 21.47 -12.99
CA HIS A 264 0.80 20.40 -12.01
C HIS A 264 2.07 20.05 -11.23
N ASN A 265 3.21 19.98 -11.92
CA ASN A 265 4.53 19.76 -11.35
C ASN A 265 5.43 20.94 -11.71
N ALA A 266 6.15 21.48 -10.73
CA ALA A 266 7.03 22.64 -10.94
C ALA A 266 8.22 22.32 -11.86
N ASP A 267 8.69 21.07 -11.83
CA ASP A 267 9.90 20.62 -12.52
C ASP A 267 9.65 20.03 -13.93
N THR A 268 8.44 20.21 -14.49
CA THR A 268 8.15 19.72 -15.84
C THR A 268 9.01 20.45 -16.88
N ALA A 269 9.78 19.69 -17.67
CA ALA A 269 10.65 20.24 -18.70
C ALA A 269 9.86 21.01 -19.78
N GLU A 270 10.39 22.16 -20.22
CA GLU A 270 9.69 23.06 -21.17
C GLU A 270 9.26 22.37 -22.47
N GLY A 271 10.07 21.45 -22.99
CA GLY A 271 9.76 20.69 -24.20
C GLY A 271 8.58 19.73 -24.07
N GLN A 272 8.13 19.42 -22.85
CA GLN A 272 7.02 18.50 -22.57
C GLN A 272 5.73 19.21 -22.12
N LEU A 273 5.73 20.55 -22.02
CA LEU A 273 4.60 21.30 -21.45
C LEU A 273 3.29 21.06 -22.20
N LYS A 274 3.34 20.96 -23.53
CA LYS A 274 2.13 20.72 -24.34
C LYS A 274 1.55 19.33 -24.07
N GLU A 275 2.39 18.30 -24.10
CA GLU A 275 1.97 16.91 -23.85
C GLU A 275 1.49 16.72 -22.41
N ASP A 276 2.19 17.30 -21.43
CA ASP A 276 1.77 17.28 -20.03
C ASP A 276 0.40 17.95 -19.86
N ARG A 277 0.19 19.11 -20.49
CA ARG A 277 -1.10 19.82 -20.47
C ARG A 277 -2.23 18.98 -21.06
N GLU A 278 -2.01 18.35 -22.22
CA GLU A 278 -2.99 17.44 -22.83
C GLU A 278 -3.31 16.24 -21.94
N ALA A 279 -2.29 15.67 -21.28
CA ALA A 279 -2.46 14.62 -20.29
C ALA A 279 -3.28 15.08 -19.07
N ARG A 280 -3.07 16.30 -18.57
CA ARG A 280 -3.82 16.88 -17.44
C ARG A 280 -5.28 17.09 -17.82
N PHE A 281 -5.54 17.62 -19.02
CA PHE A 281 -6.90 17.78 -19.54
C PHE A 281 -7.62 16.45 -19.66
N LEU A 282 -6.96 15.42 -20.19
CA LEU A 282 -7.56 14.09 -20.30
C LEU A 282 -7.94 13.53 -18.93
N SER A 283 -7.01 13.54 -17.98
CA SER A 283 -7.18 12.97 -16.64
C SER A 283 -8.25 13.74 -15.84
N SER A 284 -8.25 15.07 -15.94
CA SER A 284 -9.26 15.94 -15.33
C SER A 284 -10.65 15.71 -15.94
N ARG A 285 -10.77 15.66 -17.27
CA ARG A 285 -12.05 15.35 -17.95
C ARG A 285 -12.64 14.03 -17.46
N MET A 286 -11.81 13.01 -17.33
CA MET A 286 -12.24 11.69 -16.85
C MET A 286 -12.76 11.74 -15.40
N ALA A 287 -12.06 12.45 -14.53
CA ALA A 287 -12.46 12.65 -13.14
C ALA A 287 -13.77 13.42 -13.01
N ILE A 288 -13.93 14.50 -13.78
CA ILE A 288 -15.14 15.33 -13.81
C ILE A 288 -16.35 14.49 -14.27
N VAL A 289 -16.20 13.75 -15.38
CA VAL A 289 -17.27 12.88 -15.89
C VAL A 289 -17.63 11.79 -14.88
N ALA A 290 -16.64 11.18 -14.22
CA ALA A 290 -16.89 10.20 -13.16
C ALA A 290 -17.62 10.82 -11.96
N ALA A 291 -17.23 12.03 -11.55
CA ALA A 291 -17.89 12.76 -10.47
C ALA A 291 -19.37 13.03 -10.78
N PHE A 292 -19.70 13.48 -12.00
CA PHE A 292 -21.07 13.73 -12.43
C PHE A 292 -21.97 12.48 -12.46
N ARG A 293 -21.39 11.28 -12.58
CA ARG A 293 -22.14 10.02 -12.49
C ARG A 293 -22.56 9.66 -11.07
N SER A 294 -21.97 10.27 -10.04
CA SER A 294 -22.27 10.00 -8.63
C SER A 294 -23.36 10.94 -8.07
N TRP A 295 -24.20 10.44 -7.15
CA TRP A 295 -25.24 11.24 -6.49
C TRP A 295 -24.66 12.31 -5.54
N SER A 296 -23.54 12.02 -4.87
CA SER A 296 -22.77 13.02 -4.11
C SER A 296 -22.21 14.12 -5.02
N GLY A 297 -21.83 13.77 -6.26
CA GLY A 297 -21.50 14.73 -7.32
C GLY A 297 -22.70 15.54 -7.85
N LYS A 298 -23.93 15.03 -7.77
CA LYS A 298 -25.14 15.79 -8.11
C LYS A 298 -25.53 16.79 -7.02
N GLY A 299 -25.36 16.44 -5.74
CA GLY A 299 -25.48 17.41 -4.63
C GLY A 299 -24.40 18.50 -4.66
N PHE A 300 -23.25 18.21 -5.26
CA PHE A 300 -22.17 19.14 -5.55
C PHE A 300 -22.52 20.17 -6.65
N ASN A 301 -23.46 19.86 -7.55
CA ASN A 301 -23.96 20.81 -8.55
C ASN A 301 -24.64 22.03 -7.90
N VAL A 302 -25.28 21.86 -6.73
CA VAL A 302 -25.87 23.00 -5.98
C VAL A 302 -24.78 23.90 -5.37
N ILE A 303 -23.60 23.36 -5.05
CA ILE A 303 -22.50 24.11 -4.44
C ILE A 303 -21.62 24.77 -5.53
N LEU A 304 -21.27 24.04 -6.61
CA LEU A 304 -20.54 24.62 -7.75
C LEU A 304 -21.37 25.64 -8.54
N SER A 305 -22.68 25.45 -8.69
CA SER A 305 -23.52 26.41 -9.41
C SER A 305 -23.60 27.76 -8.69
N VAL A 306 -23.33 27.80 -7.37
CA VAL A 306 -23.31 29.02 -6.57
C VAL A 306 -21.91 29.68 -6.49
N HIS A 307 -20.80 28.95 -6.68
CA HIS A 307 -19.44 29.51 -6.60
C HIS A 307 -18.66 29.49 -7.92
N SER A 308 -18.72 28.40 -8.69
CA SER A 308 -17.95 28.27 -9.94
C SER A 308 -18.59 28.98 -11.13
N VAL A 309 -19.93 29.13 -11.15
CA VAL A 309 -20.61 29.97 -12.16
C VAL A 309 -20.27 31.45 -11.94
N HIS A 310 -20.06 31.90 -10.70
CA HIS A 310 -19.57 33.27 -10.46
C HIS A 310 -18.11 33.46 -10.89
N SER A 311 -17.24 32.46 -10.70
CA SER A 311 -15.84 32.53 -11.17
C SER A 311 -15.72 32.54 -12.70
N GLN A 312 -16.53 31.73 -13.41
CA GLN A 312 -16.54 31.69 -14.87
C GLN A 312 -17.23 32.90 -15.53
N TRP A 313 -18.11 33.61 -14.83
CA TRP A 313 -18.80 34.80 -15.35
C TRP A 313 -18.14 36.14 -14.94
N ASN A 314 -17.43 36.22 -13.81
CA ASN A 314 -16.76 37.47 -13.37
C ASN A 314 -15.39 37.73 -14.01
N THR A 315 -14.94 36.90 -14.95
CA THR A 315 -13.76 37.20 -15.79
C THR A 315 -14.14 37.87 -17.12
N HIS A 316 -15.44 38.14 -17.32
CA HIS A 316 -15.96 38.98 -18.39
C HIS A 316 -16.95 40.02 -17.82
N CYS A 317 -16.42 40.98 -17.05
CA CYS A 317 -16.92 42.34 -16.91
C CYS A 317 -15.72 43.26 -16.62
#